data_AF-A0A3M1DMR6-F1
#
_entry.id   AF-A0A3M1DMR6-F1
#
_cell.length_a   1.000
_cell.length_b   1.000
_cell.length_c   1.000
_cell.angle_alpha   90.00
_cell.angle_beta   90.00
_cell.angle_gamma   90.00
#
_symmetry.space_group_name_H-M   'P 1'
#
loop_
_entity.id
_entity.type
_entity.pdbx_description
1 polymer ?
#
loop_
_entity_poly.entity_id
_entity_poly.type
_entity_poly.pdbx_seq_one_letter_code
_entity_poly.pdbx_strand_id
1 'polypeptide(L)'
;MQKSNRVQGAIEEIRSAMSAARIKAQTSGQEQAVGVDFDGERFISTVWGGSYAGGAWTGSWRNQDGVDLLAGTSTCQASTATGIKTFIFSSRGTVSVTGGGASKTVMARTPGNAGSRMCLVVNTVTGRARVVTP
;
A
#
# COMPACT_ATOMS: atom_id res chain seq x y z
N MET A 1 13.04 20.47 3.26
CA MET A 1 13.40 19.21 3.95
C MET A 1 12.20 18.46 4.54
N GLN A 2 11.21 19.10 5.18
CA GLN A 2 10.08 18.37 5.80
C GLN A 2 9.16 17.55 4.86
N LYS A 3 8.88 18.03 3.64
CA LYS A 3 7.90 17.39 2.74
C LYS A 3 8.39 16.06 2.15
N SER A 4 9.67 15.99 1.76
CA SER A 4 10.30 14.74 1.27
C SER A 4 10.34 13.68 2.36
N ASN A 5 10.55 14.08 3.62
CA ASN A 5 10.56 13.15 4.76
C ASN A 5 9.18 12.54 5.02
N ARG A 6 8.09 13.28 4.75
CA ARG A 6 6.72 12.75 4.89
C ARG A 6 6.39 11.72 3.81
N VAL A 7 6.75 12.00 2.55
CA VAL A 7 6.57 11.05 1.43
C VAL A 7 7.33 9.76 1.68
N GLN A 8 8.58 9.85 2.13
CA GLN A 8 9.38 8.69 2.48
C GLN A 8 8.80 7.94 3.69
N GLY A 9 8.40 8.67 4.74
CA GLY A 9 7.75 8.08 5.91
C GLY A 9 6.51 7.28 5.55
N ALA A 10 5.66 7.83 4.69
CA ALA A 10 4.43 7.17 4.27
C ALA A 10 4.68 5.88 3.47
N ILE A 11 5.60 5.92 2.50
CA ILE A 11 5.96 4.74 1.72
C ILE A 11 6.62 3.67 2.58
N GLU A 12 7.52 4.05 3.49
CA GLU A 12 8.17 3.08 4.37
C GLU A 12 7.19 2.49 5.39
N GLU A 13 6.20 3.24 5.87
CA GLU A 13 5.16 2.71 6.76
C GLU A 13 4.27 1.70 6.02
N ILE A 14 3.78 2.04 4.83
CA ILE A 14 2.98 1.10 4.00
C ILE A 14 3.82 -0.13 3.63
N ARG A 15 5.09 0.05 3.28
CA ARG A 15 6.01 -1.07 2.98
C ARG A 15 6.23 -1.96 4.19
N SER A 16 6.37 -1.38 5.38
CA SER A 16 6.48 -2.11 6.64
C SER A 16 5.23 -2.95 6.88
N ALA A 17 4.03 -2.38 6.69
CA ALA A 17 2.77 -3.11 6.79
C ALA A 17 2.70 -4.28 5.80
N MET A 18 3.08 -4.07 4.54
CA MET A 18 3.10 -5.13 3.51
C MET A 18 4.11 -6.24 3.83
N SER A 19 5.30 -5.86 4.32
CA SER A 19 6.34 -6.82 4.71
C SER A 19 5.89 -7.65 5.90
N ALA A 20 5.30 -7.02 6.91
CA ALA A 20 4.73 -7.69 8.08
C ALA A 20 3.57 -8.62 7.68
N ALA A 21 2.65 -8.17 6.82
CA ALA A 21 1.55 -8.99 6.32
C ALA A 21 2.05 -10.21 5.58
N ARG A 22 3.03 -10.04 4.68
CA ARG A 22 3.67 -11.17 3.99
C ARG A 22 4.31 -12.16 4.95
N ILE A 23 5.11 -11.69 5.91
CA ILE A 23 5.77 -12.56 6.90
C ILE A 23 4.72 -13.31 7.72
N LYS A 24 3.73 -12.61 8.27
CA LYS A 24 2.68 -13.24 9.08
C LYS A 24 1.85 -14.23 8.28
N ALA A 25 1.58 -13.97 7.00
CA ALA A 25 0.88 -14.94 6.15
C ALA A 25 1.68 -16.23 5.99
N GLN A 26 2.99 -16.11 5.73
CA GLN A 26 3.89 -17.26 5.59
C GLN A 26 4.07 -18.04 6.90
N THR A 27 4.08 -17.37 8.06
CA THR A 27 4.30 -18.04 9.36
C THR A 27 3.03 -18.59 9.99
N SER A 28 1.88 -17.95 9.78
CA SER A 28 0.61 -18.38 10.40
C SER A 28 -0.22 -19.33 9.53
N GLY A 29 0.08 -19.41 8.23
CA GLY A 29 -0.74 -20.15 7.27
C GLY A 29 -2.04 -19.45 6.87
N GLN A 30 -2.38 -18.32 7.50
CA GLN A 30 -3.60 -17.54 7.24
C GLN A 30 -3.31 -16.37 6.32
N GLU A 31 -4.25 -16.05 5.42
CA GLU A 31 -4.11 -14.87 4.56
C GLU A 31 -4.01 -13.58 5.40
N GLN A 32 -3.18 -12.65 4.95
CA GLN A 32 -3.05 -11.34 5.55
C GLN A 32 -3.28 -10.28 4.49
N ALA A 33 -3.96 -9.20 4.84
CA ALA A 33 -4.29 -8.15 3.90
C ALA A 33 -3.72 -6.79 4.33
N VAL A 34 -3.47 -5.94 3.34
CA VAL A 34 -3.19 -4.51 3.50
C VAL A 34 -4.09 -3.74 2.55
N GLY A 35 -4.90 -2.83 3.08
CA GLY A 35 -5.76 -1.93 2.32
C GLY A 35 -5.15 -0.55 2.28
N VAL A 36 -5.08 0.06 1.10
CA VAL A 36 -4.66 1.45 0.91
C VAL A 36 -5.82 2.19 0.28
N ASP A 37 -6.37 3.16 1.02
CA ASP A 37 -7.46 4.02 0.60
C ASP A 37 -6.87 5.30 0.01
N PHE A 38 -7.02 5.46 -1.31
CA PHE A 38 -6.52 6.63 -2.02
C PHE A 38 -7.39 7.87 -1.84
N ASP A 39 -8.69 7.68 -1.53
CA ASP A 39 -9.61 8.80 -1.34
C ASP A 39 -9.51 9.35 0.09
N GLY A 40 -9.24 8.46 1.05
CA GLY A 40 -9.03 8.81 2.46
C GLY A 40 -7.57 8.99 2.89
N GLU A 41 -6.60 8.87 1.97
CA GLU A 41 -5.15 8.98 2.22
C GLU A 41 -4.68 8.20 3.46
N ARG A 42 -5.09 6.94 3.53
CA ARG A 42 -4.91 6.09 4.71
C ARG A 42 -4.69 4.64 4.33
N PHE A 43 -4.16 3.86 5.27
CA PHE A 43 -4.02 2.43 5.07
C PHE A 43 -4.42 1.65 6.32
N ILE A 44 -4.70 0.37 6.13
CA ILE A 44 -5.10 -0.57 7.18
C ILE A 44 -4.43 -1.92 6.90
N SER A 45 -4.19 -2.71 7.94
CA SER A 45 -3.67 -4.06 7.76
C SER A 45 -4.18 -5.04 8.81
N THR A 46 -4.36 -6.28 8.40
CA THR A 46 -4.70 -7.39 9.30
C THR A 46 -3.59 -7.72 10.29
N VAL A 47 -2.36 -7.27 10.04
CA VAL A 47 -1.28 -7.42 11.03
C VAL A 47 -1.38 -6.45 12.18
N TRP A 48 -2.07 -5.32 12.00
CA TRP A 48 -2.13 -4.21 12.95
C TRP A 48 -3.55 -3.95 13.48
N GLY A 49 -4.37 -5.00 13.53
CA GLY A 49 -5.71 -4.94 14.13
C GLY A 49 -6.84 -4.62 13.16
N GLY A 50 -6.57 -4.49 11.86
CA GLY A 50 -7.62 -4.47 10.83
C GLY A 50 -8.20 -5.87 10.57
N SER A 51 -9.36 -5.92 9.94
CA SER A 51 -9.93 -7.15 9.41
C SER A 51 -10.45 -6.91 8.00
N TYR A 52 -10.27 -7.89 7.12
CA TYR A 52 -10.75 -7.87 5.74
C TYR A 52 -11.55 -9.13 5.47
N ALA A 53 -12.87 -8.97 5.31
CA ALA A 53 -13.80 -10.07 5.08
C ALA A 53 -14.92 -9.60 4.15
N GLY A 54 -15.35 -10.48 3.23
CA GLY A 54 -16.44 -10.15 2.29
C GLY A 54 -16.19 -8.94 1.39
N GLY A 55 -14.92 -8.57 1.16
CA GLY A 55 -14.57 -7.38 0.37
C GLY A 55 -14.61 -6.06 1.15
N ALA A 56 -14.85 -6.09 2.47
CA ALA A 56 -14.95 -4.91 3.31
C ALA A 56 -13.84 -4.87 4.38
N TRP A 57 -13.42 -3.67 4.73
CA TRP A 57 -12.45 -3.40 5.80
C TRP A 57 -13.16 -2.95 7.07
N THR A 58 -12.78 -3.54 8.21
CA THR A 58 -13.16 -3.09 9.54
C THR A 58 -11.93 -2.89 10.42
N GLY A 59 -12.03 -2.01 11.42
CA GLY A 59 -10.93 -1.65 12.31
C GLY A 59 -10.40 -0.23 12.10
N SER A 60 -9.22 0.05 12.66
CA SER A 60 -8.65 1.41 12.67
C SER A 60 -7.74 1.65 11.47
N TRP A 61 -8.14 2.61 10.64
CA TRP A 61 -7.31 3.13 9.57
C TRP A 61 -6.22 4.05 10.12
N ARG A 62 -5.04 4.00 9.49
CA ARG A 62 -3.91 4.88 9.77
C ARG A 62 -3.81 5.94 8.68
N ASN A 63 -4.06 7.19 9.06
CA ASN A 63 -3.98 8.33 8.15
C ASN A 63 -2.52 8.64 7.79
N GLN A 64 -2.30 9.15 6.59
CA GLN A 64 -0.99 9.57 6.10
C GLN A 64 -1.00 11.08 5.87
N ASP A 65 -0.82 11.83 6.95
CA ASP A 65 -1.01 13.28 6.92
C ASP A 65 0.05 14.01 6.08
N GLY A 66 -0.41 14.81 5.13
CA GLY A 66 0.45 15.68 4.31
C GLY A 66 1.16 14.97 3.16
N VAL A 67 0.57 13.89 2.65
CA VAL A 67 0.93 13.23 1.38
C VAL A 67 -0.33 12.89 0.61
N ASP A 68 -0.29 12.98 -0.74
CA ASP A 68 -1.33 12.38 -1.57
C ASP A 68 -0.98 10.90 -1.77
N LEU A 69 -1.88 9.99 -1.40
CA LEU A 69 -1.78 8.57 -1.77
C LEU A 69 -2.55 8.31 -3.06
N LEU A 70 -1.86 7.74 -4.05
CA LEU A 70 -2.43 7.47 -5.36
C LEU A 70 -2.11 6.04 -5.80
N ALA A 71 -2.95 5.50 -6.67
CA ALA A 71 -2.52 4.39 -7.51
C ALA A 71 -1.33 4.86 -8.37
N GLY A 72 -0.23 4.12 -8.38
CA GLY A 72 0.93 4.39 -9.22
C GLY A 72 0.99 3.45 -10.43
N THR A 73 1.88 3.70 -11.40
CA THR A 73 2.33 2.73 -12.41
C THR A 73 3.66 2.10 -12.00
N SER A 74 4.10 1.04 -12.67
CA SER A 74 5.43 0.45 -12.45
C SER A 74 6.59 1.42 -12.70
N THR A 75 6.36 2.46 -13.51
CA THR A 75 7.30 3.55 -13.81
C THR A 75 7.13 4.76 -12.88
N CYS A 76 6.44 4.58 -11.75
CA CYS A 76 6.16 5.61 -10.76
C CYS A 76 5.47 6.86 -11.33
N GLN A 77 4.47 6.66 -12.19
CA GLN A 77 3.53 7.71 -12.62
C GLN A 77 2.20 7.57 -11.90
N ALA A 78 1.51 8.69 -11.67
CA ALA A 78 0.19 8.67 -11.06
C ALA A 78 -0.82 8.01 -12.02
N SER A 79 -1.71 7.19 -11.47
CA SER A 79 -2.87 6.63 -12.15
C SER A 79 -4.13 7.36 -11.69
N THR A 80 -5.17 7.35 -12.51
CA THR A 80 -6.50 7.90 -12.20
C THR A 80 -7.36 6.96 -11.35
N ALA A 81 -6.84 5.80 -10.95
CA ALA A 81 -7.60 4.84 -10.17
C ALA A 81 -7.76 5.30 -8.72
N THR A 82 -9.00 5.27 -8.23
CA THR A 82 -9.42 5.72 -6.90
C THR A 82 -9.90 4.54 -6.04
N GLY A 83 -10.35 4.82 -4.82
CA GLY A 83 -10.85 3.84 -3.88
C GLY A 83 -9.77 3.03 -3.17
N ILE A 84 -10.21 1.92 -2.56
CA ILE A 84 -9.34 1.07 -1.74
C ILE A 84 -8.65 0.02 -2.63
N LYS A 85 -7.32 0.05 -2.65
CA LYS A 85 -6.48 -1.02 -3.18
C LYS A 85 -6.11 -1.99 -2.07
N THR A 86 -6.53 -3.25 -2.21
CA THR A 86 -6.27 -4.29 -1.21
C THR A 86 -5.27 -5.31 -1.73
N PHE A 87 -4.20 -5.53 -0.98
CA PHE A 87 -3.16 -6.52 -1.22
C PHE A 87 -3.35 -7.69 -0.26
N ILE A 88 -3.58 -8.90 -0.78
CA ILE A 88 -3.86 -10.10 0.01
C ILE A 88 -2.68 -11.06 -0.16
N PHE A 89 -1.92 -11.24 0.91
CA PHE A 89 -0.74 -12.10 0.98
C PHE A 89 -1.15 -13.51 1.40
N SER A 90 -0.75 -14.49 0.60
CA SER A 90 -0.98 -15.90 0.89
C SER A 90 0.13 -16.51 1.73
N SER A 91 -0.12 -17.67 2.32
CA SER A 91 0.90 -18.46 3.03
C SER A 91 2.07 -18.90 2.15
N ARG A 92 1.89 -18.91 0.81
CA ARG A 92 2.96 -19.17 -0.16
C ARG A 92 3.86 -17.96 -0.41
N GLY A 93 3.52 -16.80 0.17
CA GLY A 93 4.23 -15.54 -0.02
C GLY A 93 3.90 -14.83 -1.33
N THR A 94 2.92 -15.32 -2.10
CA THR A 94 2.35 -14.60 -3.26
C THR A 94 1.39 -13.51 -2.79
N VAL A 95 1.05 -12.57 -3.68
CA VAL A 95 0.05 -11.54 -3.38
C VAL A 95 -0.97 -11.40 -4.52
N SER A 96 -2.25 -11.42 -4.15
CA SER A 96 -3.34 -11.01 -5.04
C SER A 96 -3.74 -9.58 -4.69
N VAL A 97 -4.28 -8.84 -5.68
CA VAL A 97 -4.62 -7.43 -5.47
C VAL A 97 -5.98 -7.14 -6.08
N THR A 98 -6.87 -6.58 -5.27
CA THR A 98 -8.24 -6.19 -5.62
C THR A 98 -8.43 -4.68 -5.43
N GLY A 99 -9.32 -4.08 -6.22
CA GLY A 99 -9.61 -2.64 -6.15
C GLY A 99 -8.46 -1.72 -6.60
N GLY A 100 -8.75 -0.42 -6.68
CA GLY A 100 -7.77 0.62 -6.99
C GLY A 100 -7.07 0.52 -8.35
N GLY A 101 -7.67 -0.13 -9.35
CA GLY A 101 -7.13 -0.27 -10.71
C GLY A 101 -6.10 -1.40 -10.91
N ALA A 102 -5.70 -1.62 -12.17
CA ALA A 102 -4.91 -2.78 -12.59
C ALA A 102 -3.47 -2.79 -12.04
N SER A 103 -2.87 -1.61 -11.82
CA SER A 103 -1.50 -1.50 -11.35
C SER A 103 -1.33 -2.02 -9.91
N LYS A 104 -0.17 -2.60 -9.63
CA LYS A 104 0.22 -3.16 -8.32
C LYS A 104 1.15 -2.21 -7.55
N THR A 105 0.97 -0.91 -7.80
CA THR A 105 1.83 0.13 -7.27
C THR A 105 1.02 1.14 -6.45
N VAL A 106 1.57 1.53 -5.31
CA VAL A 106 1.11 2.66 -4.51
C VAL A 106 2.10 3.79 -4.70
N MET A 107 1.62 5.00 -4.94
CA MET A 107 2.42 6.22 -4.98
C MET A 107 2.08 7.06 -3.76
N ALA A 108 3.11 7.63 -3.13
CA ALA A 108 2.95 8.79 -2.26
C ALA A 108 3.65 9.97 -2.91
N ARG A 109 3.03 11.15 -2.85
CA ARG A 109 3.64 12.40 -3.32
C ARG A 109 3.32 13.56 -2.40
N THR A 110 4.04 14.65 -2.58
CA THR A 110 3.69 15.92 -1.92
C THR A 110 2.35 16.43 -2.45
N PRO A 111 1.43 16.91 -1.59
CA PRO A 111 0.14 17.40 -2.04
C PRO A 111 0.22 18.53 -3.06
N GLY A 112 -0.63 18.44 -4.08
CA GLY A 112 -0.81 19.47 -5.10
C GLY A 112 0.39 19.71 -6.03
N ASN A 113 1.39 18.82 -6.08
CA ASN A 113 2.59 19.05 -6.91
C ASN A 113 3.21 17.77 -7.50
N ALA A 114 3.93 17.90 -8.60
CA ALA A 114 4.84 16.89 -9.18
C ALA A 114 6.22 16.85 -8.49
N GLY A 115 6.28 17.27 -7.22
CA GLY A 115 7.51 17.32 -6.42
C GLY A 115 8.00 15.94 -5.99
N SER A 116 8.56 15.84 -4.77
CA SER A 116 9.00 14.56 -4.21
C SER A 116 7.88 13.53 -4.28
N ARG A 117 8.13 12.43 -4.99
CA ARG A 117 7.24 11.28 -5.10
C ARG A 117 8.03 10.00 -4.96
N MET A 118 7.40 8.99 -4.40
CA MET A 118 7.98 7.67 -4.22
C MET A 118 6.89 6.64 -4.48
N CYS A 119 7.29 5.51 -5.04
CA CYS A 119 6.37 4.44 -5.36
C CYS A 119 6.77 3.14 -4.69
N LEU A 120 5.77 2.40 -4.27
CA LEU A 120 5.89 1.06 -3.76
C LEU A 120 5.33 0.09 -4.79
N VAL A 121 6.22 -0.57 -5.51
CA VAL A 121 5.86 -1.59 -6.52
C VAL A 121 5.83 -2.95 -5.85
N VAL A 122 4.69 -3.63 -5.94
CA VAL A 122 4.51 -4.96 -5.36
C VAL A 122 4.60 -6.03 -6.45
N ASN A 123 5.54 -6.96 -6.29
CA ASN A 123 5.66 -8.12 -7.18
C ASN A 123 4.67 -9.21 -6.77
N THR A 124 3.75 -9.59 -7.67
CA THR A 124 2.65 -10.53 -7.39
C THR A 124 3.11 -11.96 -7.15
N VAL A 125 4.22 -12.35 -7.78
CA VAL A 125 4.79 -13.71 -7.67
C VAL A 125 5.47 -13.91 -6.32
N THR A 126 6.22 -12.90 -5.86
CA THR A 126 7.05 -13.02 -4.65
C THR A 126 6.45 -12.34 -3.42
N GLY A 127 5.38 -11.55 -3.60
CA GLY A 127 4.79 -10.69 -2.58
C GLY A 127 5.69 -9.54 -2.12
N ARG A 128 6.86 -9.35 -2.74
CA ARG A 128 7.84 -8.35 -2.28
C ARG A 128 7.42 -6.96 -2.71
N ALA A 129 7.37 -6.04 -1.76
CA ALA A 129 7.16 -4.61 -1.99
C ALA A 129 8.52 -3.90 -2.09
N ARG A 130 8.79 -3.24 -3.22
CA ARG A 130 10.02 -2.51 -3.49
C ARG A 130 9.75 -1.03 -3.67
N VAL A 131 10.55 -0.21 -3.01
CA VAL A 131 10.54 1.24 -3.21
C VAL A 131 11.25 1.60 -4.52
N VAL A 132 10.59 2.44 -5.30
CA VAL A 132 11.10 3.02 -6.54
C VAL A 132 11.01 4.54 -6.40
N THR A 133 12.15 5.19 -6.61
CA THR A 133 12.24 6.64 -6.78
C THR A 133 12.30 6.93 -8.28
N PRO A 134 11.58 7.96 -8.78
CA PRO A 134 11.70 8.41 -10.17
C PRO A 134 13.10 8.90 -10.50
#